data_AF-A0AAW8IFI0-F1
#
_entry.id   AF-A0AAW8IFI0-F1
#
_cell.length_a   1.000
_cell.length_b   1.000
_cell.length_c   1.000
_cell.angle_alpha   90.00
_cell.angle_beta   90.00
_cell.angle_gamma   90.00
#
_symmetry.space_group_name_H-M   'P 1'
#
loop_
_entity.id
_entity.type
_entity.pdbx_description
1 polymer ?
#
loop_
_entity_poly.entity_id
_entity_poly.type
_entity_poly.pdbx_seq_one_letter_code
_entity_poly.pdbx_strand_id
1 'polypeptide(L)'
;MKNYVIILIFLFHFSCQKKNQQYQPKGGEEIITMNSISNYDSIINLVKTKGDTVAYTELFYHLMDSNEEARTDTLMYYSKIMAEEYNYKKAFLHYFNALCEKNNINPYKDLSQVDISKLPISDKKEALFYLNKMLEKKIITKEQFNSVKK
;
A
#
# COMPACT_ATOMS: atom_id res chain seq x y z
N MET A 1 29.84 65.31 -19.36
CA MET A 1 29.07 65.91 -18.25
C MET A 1 27.98 64.92 -17.88
N LYS A 2 28.15 64.20 -16.76
CA LYS A 2 27.38 64.45 -15.52
C LYS A 2 25.87 64.26 -15.76
N ASN A 3 25.33 63.10 -15.40
CA ASN A 3 24.61 63.00 -14.13
C ASN A 3 24.31 61.54 -13.76
N TYR A 4 24.82 61.22 -12.59
CA TYR A 4 24.56 60.06 -11.77
C TYR A 4 23.21 60.20 -11.07
N VAL A 5 22.65 59.05 -10.70
CA VAL A 5 21.69 58.84 -9.59
C VAL A 5 20.29 59.37 -9.83
N ILE A 6 19.42 58.48 -10.32
CA ILE A 6 18.01 58.43 -9.92
C ILE A 6 17.62 56.94 -9.78
N ILE A 7 17.64 56.47 -8.51
CA ILE A 7 16.68 55.52 -7.92
C ILE A 7 16.75 54.08 -8.48
N LEU A 8 17.51 53.10 -7.95
CA LEU A 8 17.65 52.59 -6.58
C LEU A 8 16.35 52.17 -5.87
N ILE A 9 15.28 51.78 -6.59
CA ILE A 9 14.08 51.11 -6.01
C ILE A 9 13.53 50.00 -6.94
N PHE A 10 14.34 49.00 -7.29
CA PHE A 10 13.77 47.74 -7.83
C PHE A 10 14.48 46.48 -7.28
N LEU A 11 15.00 46.57 -6.05
CA LEU A 11 15.56 45.45 -5.28
C LEU A 11 14.53 44.76 -4.36
N PHE A 12 13.31 44.50 -4.85
CA PHE A 12 12.29 43.77 -4.06
C PHE A 12 11.53 42.70 -4.85
N HIS A 13 12.21 41.93 -5.72
CA HIS A 13 11.61 40.73 -6.32
C HIS A 13 12.39 39.44 -6.03
N PHE A 14 13.23 39.42 -4.97
CA PHE A 14 13.62 38.17 -4.31
C PHE A 14 12.55 37.77 -3.29
N SER A 15 11.34 37.43 -3.78
CA SER A 15 10.52 36.50 -3.02
C SER A 15 11.16 35.13 -3.18
N CYS A 16 12.00 34.80 -2.21
CA CYS A 16 12.49 33.45 -2.02
C CYS A 16 11.26 32.59 -1.70
N GLN A 17 10.61 32.04 -2.73
CA GLN A 17 9.68 30.94 -2.51
C GLN A 17 10.51 29.84 -1.88
N LYS A 18 10.27 29.59 -0.58
CA LYS A 18 10.76 28.38 0.08
C LYS A 18 10.43 27.24 -0.87
N LYS A 19 11.48 26.60 -1.40
CA LYS A 19 11.36 25.33 -2.09
C LYS A 19 10.57 24.44 -1.16
N ASN A 20 9.29 24.21 -1.47
CA ASN A 20 8.65 22.98 -1.04
C ASN A 20 9.51 21.91 -1.67
N GLN A 21 10.38 21.30 -0.86
CA GLN A 21 11.02 20.06 -1.23
C GLN A 21 9.89 19.06 -1.38
N GLN A 22 9.32 19.02 -2.58
CA GLN A 22 8.54 17.90 -3.03
C GLN A 22 9.54 16.76 -3.04
N TYR A 23 9.50 15.96 -1.98
CA TYR A 23 10.20 14.68 -1.91
C TYR A 23 9.69 13.91 -3.12
N GLN A 24 10.48 13.82 -4.18
CA GLN A 24 10.16 12.93 -5.28
C GLN A 24 10.47 11.52 -4.79
N PRO A 25 9.46 10.66 -4.58
CA PRO A 25 9.74 9.27 -4.28
C PRO A 25 10.49 8.68 -5.48
N LYS A 26 11.59 7.98 -5.19
CA LYS A 26 12.31 7.23 -6.21
C LYS A 26 11.44 6.06 -6.64
N GLY A 27 10.71 6.25 -7.74
CA GLY A 27 9.97 5.20 -8.44
C GLY A 27 8.46 5.36 -8.35
N GLY A 28 7.85 5.75 -9.48
CA GLY A 28 6.53 5.34 -9.99
C GLY A 28 5.27 5.37 -9.11
N GLU A 29 5.33 5.71 -7.84
CA GLU A 29 4.18 5.68 -6.95
C GLU A 29 3.40 7.00 -7.03
N GLU A 30 2.15 6.90 -7.47
CA GLU A 30 1.18 7.98 -7.47
C GLU A 30 1.01 8.55 -6.05
N ILE A 31 1.28 9.84 -5.88
CA ILE A 31 1.11 10.53 -4.60
C ILE A 31 -0.39 10.83 -4.43
N ILE A 32 -1.09 9.96 -3.70
CA ILE A 32 -2.49 10.16 -3.34
C ILE A 32 -2.53 11.01 -2.07
N THR A 33 -3.17 12.17 -2.14
CA THR A 33 -3.41 13.03 -0.97
C THR A 33 -4.54 12.40 -0.15
N MET A 34 -4.28 12.06 1.11
CA MET A 34 -5.30 11.57 2.06
C MET A 34 -6.26 12.71 2.44
N ASN A 35 -7.20 13.04 1.56
CA ASN A 35 -8.40 13.75 2.00
C ASN A 35 -9.23 12.72 2.75
N SER A 36 -9.27 12.84 4.08
CA SER A 36 -9.98 11.94 4.98
C SER A 36 -11.39 11.67 4.46
N ILE A 37 -11.66 10.44 4.01
CA ILE A 37 -13.03 9.95 3.98
C ILE A 37 -13.37 9.74 5.45
N SER A 38 -13.91 10.77 6.09
CA SER A 38 -13.87 10.92 7.55
C SER A 38 -14.74 9.94 8.34
N ASN A 39 -15.36 8.94 7.69
CA ASN A 39 -16.17 7.91 8.35
C ASN A 39 -15.75 6.51 7.89
N TYR A 40 -15.29 5.70 8.85
CA TYR A 40 -14.90 4.30 8.68
C TYR A 40 -15.99 3.46 7.98
N ASP A 41 -17.27 3.68 8.30
CA ASP A 41 -18.38 2.97 7.67
C ASP A 41 -18.52 3.34 6.19
N SER A 42 -18.25 4.59 5.85
CA SER A 42 -18.26 5.06 4.46
C SER A 42 -17.12 4.43 3.66
N ILE A 43 -15.92 4.38 4.26
CA ILE A 43 -14.76 3.70 3.67
C ILE A 43 -15.10 2.23 3.40
N ILE A 44 -15.57 1.50 4.41
CA ILE A 44 -15.96 0.10 4.27
C ILE A 44 -16.99 -0.09 3.17
N ASN A 45 -18.03 0.76 3.14
CA ASN A 45 -19.08 0.64 2.14
C ASN A 45 -18.55 0.83 0.72
N LEU A 46 -17.65 1.79 0.50
CA LEU A 46 -16.99 2.01 -0.79
C LEU A 46 -16.12 0.82 -1.20
N VAL A 47 -15.36 0.24 -0.27
CA VAL A 47 -14.56 -0.97 -0.52
C VAL A 47 -15.45 -2.15 -0.93
N LYS A 48 -16.50 -2.43 -0.15
CA LYS A 48 -17.38 -3.59 -0.38
C LYS A 48 -18.21 -3.45 -1.65
N THR A 49 -18.78 -2.28 -1.91
CA THR A 49 -19.80 -2.10 -2.96
C THR A 49 -19.27 -1.57 -4.28
N LYS A 50 -18.09 -0.92 -4.27
CA LYS A 50 -17.53 -0.30 -5.47
C LYS A 50 -16.11 -0.72 -5.80
N GLY A 51 -15.44 -1.45 -4.91
CA GLY A 51 -14.03 -1.78 -5.08
C GLY A 51 -13.15 -0.53 -5.10
N ASP A 52 -13.54 0.51 -4.36
CA ASP A 52 -12.85 1.80 -4.39
C ASP A 52 -11.42 1.67 -3.86
N THR A 53 -10.44 1.87 -4.75
CA THR A 53 -9.02 1.66 -4.41
C THR A 53 -8.45 2.74 -3.48
N VAL A 54 -9.04 3.95 -3.48
CA VAL A 54 -8.64 5.04 -2.58
C VAL A 54 -9.15 4.73 -1.18
N ALA A 55 -10.44 4.39 -1.06
CA ALA A 55 -11.03 3.96 0.20
C ALA A 55 -10.32 2.71 0.76
N TYR A 56 -10.00 1.73 -0.09
CA TYR A 56 -9.24 0.56 0.35
C TYR A 56 -7.84 0.92 0.85
N THR A 57 -7.17 1.89 0.21
CA THR A 57 -5.85 2.35 0.67
C THR A 57 -5.95 3.04 2.02
N GLU A 58 -6.97 3.87 2.24
CA GLU A 58 -7.24 4.50 3.53
C GLU A 58 -7.57 3.45 4.61
N LEU A 59 -8.42 2.47 4.29
CA LEU A 59 -8.73 1.35 5.16
C LEU A 59 -7.48 0.55 5.54
N PHE A 60 -6.62 0.26 4.56
CA PHE A 60 -5.38 -0.46 4.78
C PHE A 60 -4.52 0.25 5.82
N TYR A 61 -4.25 1.55 5.65
CA TYR A 61 -3.43 2.30 6.61
C TYR A 61 -4.09 2.41 7.99
N HIS A 62 -5.41 2.61 8.03
CA HIS A 62 -6.15 2.59 9.29
C HIS A 62 -5.97 1.26 10.05
N LEU A 63 -5.99 0.12 9.35
CA LEU A 63 -5.75 -1.19 9.94
C LEU A 63 -4.28 -1.40 10.34
N MET A 64 -3.32 -0.88 9.58
CA MET A 64 -1.91 -0.97 9.92
C MET A 64 -1.58 -0.28 11.25
N ASP A 65 -2.31 0.78 11.61
CA ASP A 65 -2.19 1.50 12.88
C ASP A 65 -2.90 0.81 14.07
N SER A 66 -3.64 -0.28 13.82
CA SER A 66 -4.39 -1.04 14.83
C SER A 66 -3.57 -2.19 15.45
N ASN A 67 -4.15 -2.88 16.45
CA ASN A 67 -3.53 -4.08 17.03
C ASN A 67 -3.47 -5.24 16.01
N GLU A 68 -2.51 -6.14 16.18
CA GLU A 68 -2.18 -7.19 15.20
C GLU A 68 -3.34 -8.16 14.92
N GLU A 69 -4.01 -8.66 15.97
CA GLU A 69 -5.10 -9.64 15.82
C GLU A 69 -6.30 -9.03 15.07
N ALA A 70 -6.74 -7.82 15.45
CA ALA A 70 -7.83 -7.13 14.78
C ALA A 70 -7.44 -6.71 13.36
N ARG A 71 -6.17 -6.39 13.12
CA ARG A 71 -5.62 -6.04 11.80
C ARG A 71 -5.71 -7.21 10.84
N THR A 72 -5.20 -8.40 11.21
CA THR A 72 -5.03 -9.50 10.25
C THR A 72 -6.36 -10.01 9.71
N ASP A 73 -7.34 -10.29 10.57
CA ASP A 73 -8.63 -10.85 10.15
C ASP A 73 -9.43 -9.83 9.30
N THR A 74 -9.45 -8.58 9.75
CA THR A 74 -10.15 -7.51 9.03
C THR A 74 -9.49 -7.22 7.68
N LEU A 75 -8.15 -7.18 7.63
CA LEU A 75 -7.41 -6.96 6.39
C LEU A 75 -7.58 -8.13 5.42
N MET A 76 -7.57 -9.37 5.89
CA MET A 76 -7.86 -10.55 5.06
C MET A 76 -9.25 -10.43 4.41
N TYR A 77 -10.28 -10.08 5.19
CA TYR A 77 -11.64 -9.94 4.68
C TYR A 77 -11.75 -8.91 3.54
N TYR A 78 -11.27 -7.70 3.75
CA TYR A 78 -11.39 -6.64 2.73
C TYR A 78 -10.43 -6.83 1.55
N SER A 79 -9.23 -7.37 1.80
CA SER A 79 -8.29 -7.70 0.73
C SER A 79 -8.84 -8.80 -0.17
N LYS A 80 -9.56 -9.78 0.39
CA LYS A 80 -10.21 -10.83 -0.41
C LYS A 80 -11.23 -10.26 -1.37
N ILE A 81 -12.12 -9.39 -0.87
CA ILE A 81 -13.12 -8.70 -1.72
C ILE A 81 -12.42 -7.94 -2.85
N MET A 82 -11.43 -7.12 -2.51
CA MET A 82 -10.70 -6.31 -3.50
C MET A 82 -9.92 -7.17 -4.51
N ALA A 83 -9.33 -8.28 -4.06
CA ALA A 83 -8.55 -9.17 -4.91
C ALA A 83 -9.45 -10.00 -5.83
N GLU A 84 -10.47 -10.65 -5.28
CA GLU A 84 -11.26 -11.66 -5.98
C GLU A 84 -12.41 -11.04 -6.79
N GLU A 85 -13.12 -10.05 -6.24
CA GLU A 85 -14.28 -9.44 -6.89
C GLU A 85 -13.87 -8.30 -7.83
N TYR A 86 -12.93 -7.47 -7.39
CA TYR A 86 -12.50 -6.27 -8.13
C TYR A 86 -11.15 -6.41 -8.83
N ASN A 87 -10.49 -7.57 -8.71
CA ASN A 87 -9.20 -7.86 -9.35
C ASN A 87 -8.11 -6.82 -9.05
N TYR A 88 -8.17 -6.19 -7.87
CA TYR A 88 -7.20 -5.18 -7.47
C TYR A 88 -5.88 -5.84 -7.07
N LYS A 89 -4.84 -5.62 -7.88
CA LYS A 89 -3.56 -6.33 -7.78
C LYS A 89 -2.92 -6.26 -6.39
N LYS A 90 -2.89 -5.07 -5.76
CA LYS A 90 -2.24 -4.91 -4.44
C LYS A 90 -2.92 -5.76 -3.36
N ALA A 91 -4.23 -5.96 -3.47
CA ALA A 91 -4.99 -6.71 -2.48
C ALA A 91 -4.61 -8.20 -2.40
N PHE A 92 -4.13 -8.80 -3.49
CA PHE A 92 -3.60 -10.18 -3.44
C PHE A 92 -2.38 -10.29 -2.49
N LEU A 93 -1.47 -9.32 -2.57
CA LEU A 93 -0.30 -9.26 -1.69
C LEU A 93 -0.71 -8.94 -0.26
N HIS A 94 -1.63 -8.00 -0.06
CA HIS A 94 -2.11 -7.64 1.28
C HIS A 94 -2.80 -8.83 1.97
N TYR A 95 -3.62 -9.61 1.25
CA TYR A 95 -4.22 -10.83 1.79
C TYR A 95 -3.15 -11.83 2.23
N PHE A 96 -2.21 -12.14 1.33
CA PHE A 96 -1.13 -13.07 1.63
C PHE A 96 -0.32 -12.62 2.84
N ASN A 97 -0.05 -11.31 2.93
CA ASN A 97 0.73 -10.77 4.02
C ASN A 97 0.01 -10.89 5.37
N ALA A 98 -1.27 -10.54 5.40
CA ALA A 98 -2.11 -10.65 6.60
C ALA A 98 -2.27 -12.12 7.05
N LEU A 99 -2.39 -13.05 6.12
CA LEU A 99 -2.47 -14.49 6.42
C LEU A 99 -1.16 -15.03 7.04
N CYS A 100 0.00 -14.60 6.52
CA CYS A 100 1.31 -14.94 7.08
C CYS A 100 1.47 -14.35 8.49
N GLU A 101 1.09 -13.09 8.65
CA GLU A 101 1.18 -12.37 9.92
C GLU A 101 0.30 -13.00 11.00
N LYS A 102 -0.94 -13.39 10.66
CA LYS A 102 -1.83 -14.19 11.53
C LYS A 102 -1.17 -15.46 12.05
N ASN A 103 -0.21 -16.00 11.30
CA ASN A 103 0.56 -17.19 11.62
C ASN A 103 1.99 -16.88 12.12
N ASN A 104 2.25 -15.66 12.59
CA ASN A 104 3.53 -15.18 13.13
C ASN A 104 4.70 -15.25 12.13
N ILE A 105 4.40 -15.14 10.83
CA ILE A 105 5.40 -15.03 9.76
C ILE A 105 5.37 -13.59 9.24
N ASN A 106 6.50 -12.88 9.22
CA ASN A 106 6.56 -11.50 8.72
C ASN A 106 6.98 -11.46 7.23
N PRO A 107 6.07 -11.16 6.29
CA PRO A 107 6.32 -11.23 4.85
C PRO A 107 6.63 -9.87 4.20
N TYR A 108 6.47 -8.75 4.93
CA TYR A 108 6.44 -7.40 4.35
C TYR A 108 7.79 -6.91 3.79
N LYS A 109 8.89 -7.62 4.09
CA LYS A 109 10.25 -7.21 3.67
C LYS A 109 10.88 -8.14 2.64
N ASP A 110 10.65 -9.45 2.76
CA ASP A 110 11.34 -10.45 1.95
C ASP A 110 10.58 -11.79 1.89
N LEU A 111 10.04 -12.12 0.72
CA LEU A 111 9.33 -13.38 0.48
C LEU A 111 10.24 -14.62 0.63
N SER A 112 11.57 -14.47 0.56
CA SER A 112 12.50 -15.60 0.76
C SER A 112 12.55 -16.09 2.21
N GLN A 113 12.10 -15.26 3.15
CA GLN A 113 12.01 -15.62 4.57
C GLN A 113 10.68 -16.31 4.91
N VAL A 114 9.73 -16.33 3.97
CA VAL A 114 8.41 -16.92 4.19
C VAL A 114 8.46 -18.43 4.04
N ASP A 115 8.03 -19.14 5.08
CA ASP A 115 7.96 -20.60 5.12
C ASP A 115 6.52 -21.04 5.37
N ILE A 116 5.77 -21.24 4.29
CA ILE A 116 4.37 -21.66 4.37
C ILE A 116 4.21 -23.15 4.67
N SER A 117 5.31 -23.92 4.73
CA SER A 117 5.26 -25.35 5.05
C SER A 117 4.73 -25.62 6.47
N LYS A 118 4.91 -24.64 7.35
CA LYS A 118 4.54 -24.67 8.78
C LYS A 118 3.13 -24.19 9.07
N LEU A 119 2.43 -23.66 8.06
CA LEU A 119 1.05 -23.19 8.24
C LEU A 119 0.10 -24.37 8.49
N PRO A 120 -1.00 -24.16 9.23
CA PRO A 120 -2.13 -25.08 9.24
C PRO A 120 -2.57 -25.42 7.82
N ILE A 121 -3.13 -26.62 7.62
CA ILE A 121 -3.47 -27.14 6.28
C ILE A 121 -4.40 -26.19 5.52
N SER A 122 -5.38 -25.59 6.19
CA SER A 122 -6.29 -24.58 5.61
C SER A 122 -5.53 -23.37 5.09
N ASP A 123 -4.69 -22.80 5.93
CA ASP A 123 -3.98 -21.55 5.70
C ASP A 123 -2.90 -21.75 4.64
N LYS A 124 -2.23 -22.91 4.65
CA LYS A 124 -1.29 -23.31 3.60
C LYS A 124 -1.95 -23.37 2.23
N LYS A 125 -3.15 -23.95 2.14
CA LYS A 125 -3.91 -24.02 0.89
C LYS A 125 -4.26 -22.63 0.39
N GLU A 126 -4.68 -21.75 1.29
CA GLU A 126 -5.04 -20.38 0.93
C GLU A 126 -3.83 -19.54 0.54
N ALA A 127 -2.72 -19.66 1.28
CA ALA A 127 -1.44 -19.04 0.95
C ALA A 127 -0.96 -19.45 -0.46
N LEU A 128 -1.04 -20.75 -0.79
CA LEU A 128 -0.72 -21.25 -2.13
C LEU A 128 -1.66 -20.70 -3.20
N PHE A 129 -2.95 -20.58 -2.93
CA PHE A 129 -3.91 -19.98 -3.86
C PHE A 129 -3.51 -18.54 -4.19
N TYR A 130 -3.28 -17.70 -3.18
CA TYR A 130 -2.90 -16.30 -3.36
C TYR A 130 -1.52 -16.15 -4.01
N LEU A 131 -0.52 -16.96 -3.64
CA LEU A 131 0.79 -16.96 -4.30
C LEU A 131 0.71 -17.28 -5.79
N ASN A 132 -0.11 -18.28 -6.17
CA ASN A 132 -0.32 -18.61 -7.57
C ASN A 132 -1.00 -17.46 -8.32
N LYS A 133 -2.00 -16.80 -7.71
CA LYS A 133 -2.64 -15.62 -8.30
C LYS A 133 -1.68 -14.44 -8.44
N MET A 134 -0.80 -14.23 -7.48
CA MET A 134 0.25 -13.21 -7.55
C MET A 134 1.23 -13.49 -8.69
N LEU A 135 1.61 -14.75 -8.90
CA LEU A 135 2.46 -15.15 -10.01
C LEU A 135 1.75 -14.96 -11.37
N GLU A 136 0.50 -15.44 -11.49
CA GLU A 136 -0.34 -15.31 -12.69
C GLU A 136 -0.49 -13.83 -13.10
N LYS A 137 -0.72 -12.95 -12.13
CA LYS A 137 -0.94 -11.52 -12.34
C LYS A 137 0.35 -10.69 -12.42
N LYS A 138 1.52 -11.35 -12.37
CA LYS A 138 2.85 -10.72 -12.39
C LYS A 138 3.05 -9.70 -11.25
N ILE A 139 2.44 -9.96 -10.09
CA ILE A 139 2.67 -9.22 -8.84
C ILE A 139 4.00 -9.65 -8.23
N ILE A 140 4.35 -10.93 -8.38
CA ILE A 140 5.65 -11.50 -7.99
C ILE A 140 6.30 -12.21 -9.18
N THR A 141 7.61 -12.36 -9.13
CA THR A 141 8.39 -13.14 -10.09
C THR A 141 8.32 -14.63 -9.78
N LYS A 142 8.73 -15.47 -10.74
CA LYS A 142 8.88 -16.91 -10.52
C LYS A 142 9.91 -17.21 -9.44
N GLU A 143 10.97 -16.41 -9.36
CA GLU A 143 12.02 -16.52 -8.34
C GLU A 143 11.44 -16.27 -6.93
N GLN A 144 10.68 -15.18 -6.76
CA GLN A 144 9.98 -14.87 -5.51
C GLN A 144 8.94 -15.95 -5.13
N PHE A 145 8.24 -16.52 -6.11
CA PHE A 145 7.32 -17.62 -5.86
C PHE A 145 8.05 -18.90 -5.42
N ASN A 146 9.24 -19.16 -5.98
CA ASN A 146 10.05 -20.32 -5.65
C ASN A 146 10.83 -20.14 -4.34
N SER A 147 11.09 -18.90 -3.90
CA SER A 147 11.81 -18.63 -2.65
C SER A 147 10.98 -18.93 -1.40
N VAL A 148 9.66 -18.96 -1.53
CA VAL A 148 8.76 -19.36 -0.44
C VAL A 148 8.91 -20.87 -0.21
N LYS A 149 9.22 -21.27 1.02
CA LYS A 149 9.34 -22.70 1.40
C LYS A 149 7.94 -23.31 1.54
N LYS A 150 7.72 -24.48 0.96
CA LYS A 150 6.41 -25.14 0.82
C LYS A 150 6.37 -26.48 1.53
#